data_AF-A0A2P5CH72-F1
#
_entry.id   AF-A0A2P5CH72-F1
#
_cell.length_a   1.000
_cell.length_b   1.000
_cell.length_c   1.000
_cell.angle_alpha   90.00
_cell.angle_beta   90.00
_cell.angle_gamma   90.00
#
_symmetry.space_group_name_H-M   'P 1'
#
loop_
_entity.id
_entity.type
_entity.pdbx_description
1 polymer ?
#
loop_
_entity_poly.entity_id
_entity_poly.type
_entity_poly.pdbx_seq_one_letter_code
_entity_poly.pdbx_strand_id
1 'polypeptide(L)'
;MSEKTSQRNIPVTHEDGEDCFVPKSLRHKNKNSRFAKPRDKKKAIKAATMNKLNNPSFMIIIKPHNKTYVYVPADFARNYLPNSSELITLEARNGEQRVVTSNGYPSSCSERLDKGWGRFLRENYLEEGDVCIFELINSKIIVLKVWMYRVADYASR
;
A
#
# COMPACT_ATOMS: atom_id res chain seq x y z
N MET A 1 20.80 41.36 -36.16
CA MET A 1 20.86 40.23 -35.20
C MET A 1 20.22 39.02 -35.85
N SER A 2 21.09 38.07 -36.21
CA SER A 2 20.98 36.61 -36.36
C SER A 2 19.84 35.91 -37.13
N GLU A 3 20.30 34.98 -37.97
CA GLU A 3 19.63 34.13 -38.95
C GLU A 3 18.98 32.84 -38.39
N LYS A 4 18.14 32.24 -39.26
CA LYS A 4 17.42 30.95 -39.19
C LYS A 4 18.33 29.72 -39.10
N THR A 5 17.77 28.57 -38.66
CA THR A 5 17.99 27.16 -39.15
C THR A 5 17.16 26.21 -38.25
N SER A 6 16.10 25.51 -38.69
CA SER A 6 15.97 24.23 -39.45
C SER A 6 15.48 23.05 -38.58
N GLN A 7 14.74 22.14 -39.22
CA GLN A 7 13.85 21.08 -38.72
C GLN A 7 14.53 19.90 -38.00
N ARG A 8 13.76 19.17 -37.16
CA ARG A 8 13.66 17.69 -37.07
C ARG A 8 12.62 17.25 -36.01
N ASN A 9 11.87 16.16 -36.26
CA ASN A 9 11.02 15.46 -35.29
C ASN A 9 11.80 14.33 -34.55
N ILE A 10 11.26 13.92 -33.38
CA ILE A 10 11.44 12.65 -32.60
C ILE A 10 12.71 12.58 -31.67
N PRO A 11 12.71 11.98 -30.45
CA PRO A 11 11.68 11.19 -29.70
C PRO A 11 11.29 11.71 -28.30
N VAL A 12 10.20 11.17 -27.76
CA VAL A 12 9.91 11.11 -26.32
C VAL A 12 10.94 10.19 -25.65
N THR A 13 11.73 10.73 -24.73
CA THR A 13 12.55 9.95 -23.79
C THR A 13 11.93 10.08 -22.40
N HIS A 14 11.14 9.08 -22.02
CA HIS A 14 11.16 8.59 -20.64
C HIS A 14 12.55 8.04 -20.39
N GLU A 15 13.22 8.41 -19.30
CA GLU A 15 14.44 7.84 -18.64
C GLU A 15 14.90 8.96 -17.66
N ASP A 16 15.21 8.83 -16.37
CA ASP A 16 15.44 7.74 -15.43
C ASP A 16 15.28 8.33 -14.01
N GLY A 17 14.75 7.62 -13.01
CA GLY A 17 15.61 6.76 -12.21
C GLY A 17 16.35 7.55 -11.13
N GLU A 18 15.63 8.15 -10.19
CA GLU A 18 16.24 8.45 -8.89
C GLU A 18 16.47 7.13 -8.16
N ASP A 19 17.65 6.58 -8.41
CA ASP A 19 18.21 5.43 -7.72
C ASP A 19 18.31 5.80 -6.24
N CYS A 20 17.30 5.40 -5.45
CA CYS A 20 17.32 5.57 -4.02
C CYS A 20 18.52 4.79 -3.49
N PHE A 21 19.60 5.51 -3.14
CA PHE A 21 20.81 4.93 -2.60
C PHE A 21 20.53 4.39 -1.18
N VAL A 22 19.97 3.19 -1.10
CA VAL A 22 19.77 2.49 0.16
C VAL A 22 21.10 1.85 0.56
N PRO A 23 21.66 2.16 1.75
CA PRO A 23 22.89 1.56 2.23
C PRO A 23 22.83 0.03 2.17
N LYS A 24 23.86 -0.60 1.59
CA LYS A 24 23.97 -2.06 1.41
C LYS A 24 23.87 -2.85 2.73
N SER A 25 24.02 -2.19 3.88
CA SER A 25 23.93 -2.77 5.23
C SER A 25 22.50 -3.06 5.71
N LEU A 26 21.46 -2.48 5.11
CA LEU A 26 20.06 -2.74 5.47
C LEU A 26 19.41 -3.84 4.61
N ARG A 27 20.18 -4.44 3.69
CA ARG A 27 19.73 -5.57 2.88
C ARG A 27 19.70 -6.83 3.74
N HIS A 28 18.60 -7.06 4.46
CA HIS A 28 18.23 -8.42 4.85
C HIS A 28 17.90 -9.19 3.57
N LYS A 29 18.93 -9.69 2.88
CA LYS A 29 18.77 -10.61 1.74
C LYS A 29 18.37 -11.97 2.31
N ASN A 30 17.09 -12.15 2.62
CA ASN A 30 16.59 -13.50 2.83
C ASN A 30 16.46 -14.18 1.46
N LYS A 31 17.42 -15.05 1.13
CA LYS A 31 17.49 -15.78 -0.14
C LYS A 31 16.35 -16.83 -0.32
N ASN A 32 15.33 -16.80 0.53
CA ASN A 32 14.17 -17.70 0.53
C ASN A 32 12.87 -17.08 -0.02
N SER A 33 12.91 -15.99 -0.81
CA SER A 33 11.68 -15.35 -1.34
C SER A 33 10.93 -16.15 -2.42
N ARG A 34 11.08 -17.48 -2.46
CA ARG A 34 10.26 -18.36 -3.29
C ARG A 34 9.27 -19.08 -2.37
N PHE A 35 8.15 -18.40 -2.14
CA PHE A 35 6.98 -18.83 -1.37
C PHE A 35 7.17 -18.90 0.15
N ALA A 36 6.60 -17.92 0.86
CA ALA A 36 6.45 -18.00 2.30
C ALA A 36 5.66 -19.27 2.68
N LYS A 37 6.18 -20.04 3.66
CA LYS A 37 5.59 -21.32 4.05
C LYS A 37 4.15 -21.10 4.54
N PRO A 38 3.19 -22.00 4.23
CA PRO A 38 1.80 -21.85 4.68
C PRO A 38 1.66 -21.63 6.20
N ARG A 39 2.55 -22.26 6.99
CA ARG A 39 2.61 -22.12 8.44
C ARG A 39 2.94 -20.69 8.90
N ASP A 40 3.85 -20.01 8.19
CA ASP A 40 4.30 -18.67 8.57
C ASP A 40 3.23 -17.65 8.19
N LYS A 41 2.57 -17.81 7.03
CA LYS A 41 1.37 -17.03 6.66
C LYS A 41 0.26 -17.16 7.71
N LYS A 42 -0.03 -18.38 8.17
CA LYS A 42 -1.02 -18.63 9.23
C LYS A 42 -0.68 -17.90 10.54
N LYS A 43 0.59 -17.83 10.92
CA LYS A 43 1.03 -17.11 12.13
C LYS A 43 0.82 -15.60 11.99
N ALA A 44 1.17 -15.01 10.85
CA ALA A 44 0.95 -13.59 10.58
C ALA A 44 -0.54 -13.23 10.63
N ILE A 45 -1.39 -14.02 9.97
CA ILE A 45 -2.85 -13.85 10.01
C ILE A 45 -3.37 -13.98 11.46
N LYS A 46 -2.92 -15.00 12.20
CA LYS A 46 -3.31 -15.19 13.60
C LYS A 46 -2.93 -13.97 14.45
N ALA A 47 -1.70 -13.47 14.32
CA ALA A 47 -1.25 -12.28 15.02
C ALA A 47 -2.09 -11.04 14.68
N ALA A 48 -2.43 -10.85 13.40
CA ALA A 48 -3.32 -9.78 12.96
C ALA A 48 -4.71 -9.91 13.60
N THR A 49 -5.33 -11.09 13.57
CA THR A 49 -6.68 -11.30 14.14
C THR A 49 -6.73 -11.17 15.66
N MET A 50 -5.61 -11.36 16.37
CA MET A 50 -5.53 -11.15 17.82
C MET A 50 -5.41 -9.66 18.18
N ASN A 51 -5.16 -8.78 17.20
CA ASN A 51 -5.10 -7.35 17.42
C ASN A 51 -6.51 -6.81 17.68
N LYS A 52 -6.79 -6.46 18.94
CA LYS A 52 -8.06 -5.87 19.34
C LYS A 52 -7.98 -4.37 19.15
N LEU A 53 -8.64 -3.88 18.11
CA LEU A 53 -8.79 -2.47 17.82
C LEU A 53 -10.18 -2.01 18.26
N ASN A 54 -10.26 -0.83 18.88
CA ASN A 54 -11.53 -0.26 19.32
C ASN A 54 -12.21 0.54 18.22
N ASN A 55 -11.43 1.05 17.27
CA ASN A 55 -11.94 1.79 16.13
C ASN A 55 -12.37 0.84 15.00
N PRO A 56 -13.27 1.29 14.10
CA PRO A 56 -13.58 0.56 12.89
C PRO A 56 -12.33 0.19 12.12
N SER A 57 -12.22 -1.07 11.72
CA SER A 57 -11.06 -1.56 10.99
C SER A 57 -11.40 -2.66 10.01
N PHE A 58 -10.51 -2.85 9.03
CA PHE A 58 -10.59 -3.95 8.07
C PHE A 58 -9.21 -4.53 7.79
N MET A 59 -9.18 -5.78 7.34
CA MET A 59 -7.95 -6.52 7.07
C MET A 59 -7.80 -6.83 5.58
N ILE A 60 -6.58 -6.66 5.07
CA ILE A 60 -6.17 -7.05 3.71
C ILE A 60 -4.97 -7.99 3.81
N ILE A 61 -4.99 -9.03 2.99
CA ILE A 61 -3.82 -9.87 2.73
C ILE A 61 -3.28 -9.46 1.36
N ILE A 62 -2.02 -9.07 1.27
CA ILE A 62 -1.42 -8.61 0.01
C ILE A 62 -1.34 -9.79 -0.97
N LYS A 63 -2.01 -9.67 -2.12
CA LYS A 63 -1.95 -10.63 -3.24
C LYS A 63 -1.22 -10.02 -4.43
N PRO A 64 -0.78 -10.83 -5.42
CA PRO A 64 -0.08 -10.30 -6.61
C PRO A 64 -0.87 -9.22 -7.36
N HIS A 65 -2.20 -9.37 -7.45
CA HIS A 65 -3.09 -8.40 -8.12
C HIS A 65 -3.39 -7.16 -7.27
N ASN A 66 -2.98 -7.11 -5.99
CA ASN A 66 -3.15 -5.94 -5.14
C ASN A 66 -1.96 -4.98 -5.20
N LYS A 67 -1.02 -5.12 -6.13
CA LYS A 67 0.17 -4.26 -6.17
C LYS A 67 -0.12 -2.84 -6.69
N THR A 68 -1.08 -2.71 -7.59
CA THR A 68 -1.42 -1.43 -8.23
C THR A 68 -2.55 -0.71 -7.51
N TYR A 69 -3.55 -1.46 -7.05
CA TYR A 69 -4.67 -0.96 -6.26
C TYR A 69 -5.21 -2.04 -5.31
N VAL A 70 -6.03 -1.63 -4.34
CA VAL A 70 -6.73 -2.57 -3.46
C VAL A 70 -8.16 -2.10 -3.19
N TYR A 71 -9.11 -3.03 -3.24
CA TYR A 71 -10.50 -2.74 -2.86
C TYR A 71 -10.64 -2.67 -1.34
N VAL A 72 -11.35 -1.66 -0.88
CA VAL A 72 -11.82 -1.55 0.49
C VAL A 72 -13.08 -2.41 0.63
N PRO A 73 -13.24 -3.18 1.73
CA PRO A 73 -14.48 -3.91 1.97
C PRO A 73 -15.70 -3.01 1.92
N ALA A 74 -16.73 -3.42 1.17
CA ALA A 74 -17.89 -2.59 0.87
C ALA A 74 -18.59 -2.05 2.12
N ASP A 75 -18.68 -2.85 3.18
CA ASP A 75 -19.30 -2.41 4.44
C ASP A 75 -18.46 -1.36 5.16
N PHE A 76 -17.13 -1.45 5.09
CA PHE A 76 -16.29 -0.41 5.65
C PHE A 76 -16.41 0.88 4.83
N ALA A 77 -16.33 0.78 3.50
CA ALA A 77 -16.46 1.92 2.60
C ALA A 77 -17.79 2.66 2.81
N ARG A 78 -18.91 1.93 2.80
CA ARG A 78 -20.27 2.49 2.95
C ARG A 78 -20.49 3.25 4.26
N ASN A 79 -19.88 2.77 5.35
CA ASN A 79 -20.12 3.34 6.68
C ASN A 79 -19.13 4.45 7.06
N TYR A 80 -17.93 4.45 6.47
CA TYR A 80 -16.82 5.26 6.98
C TYR A 80 -16.08 6.07 5.91
N LEU A 81 -16.25 5.75 4.63
CA LEU A 81 -15.64 6.49 3.54
C LEU A 81 -16.69 7.37 2.86
N PRO A 82 -16.30 8.56 2.35
CA PRO A 82 -17.20 9.41 1.59
C PRO A 82 -17.59 8.75 0.26
N ASN A 83 -18.78 9.08 -0.24
CA ASN A 83 -19.31 8.54 -1.51
C ASN A 83 -18.66 9.17 -2.77
N SER A 84 -17.59 9.96 -2.61
CA SER A 84 -16.85 10.65 -3.66
C SER A 84 -15.38 10.22 -3.67
N SER A 85 -14.74 10.32 -4.84
CA SER A 85 -13.29 10.18 -4.93
C SER A 85 -12.62 11.19 -4.01
N GLU A 86 -11.82 10.69 -3.06
CA GLU A 86 -11.20 11.50 -2.01
C GLU A 86 -9.76 11.09 -1.74
N LEU A 87 -9.04 11.97 -1.05
CA LEU A 87 -7.70 11.69 -0.55
C LEU A 87 -7.81 11.00 0.83
N ILE A 88 -7.20 9.82 0.94
CA ILE A 88 -7.10 9.08 2.19
C ILE A 88 -5.65 9.13 2.65
N THR A 89 -5.43 9.36 3.95
CA THR A 89 -4.09 9.29 4.53
C THR A 89 -3.86 7.91 5.15
N LEU A 90 -2.82 7.22 4.70
CA LEU A 90 -2.33 6.00 5.33
C LEU A 90 -1.20 6.37 6.28
N GLU A 91 -1.36 6.03 7.56
CA GLU A 91 -0.34 6.25 8.59
C GLU A 91 0.31 4.92 8.98
N ALA A 92 1.61 4.79 8.75
CA ALA A 92 2.38 3.63 9.18
C ALA A 92 2.66 3.67 10.69
N ARG A 93 3.10 2.53 11.26
CA ARG A 93 3.36 2.42 12.71
C ARG A 93 4.42 3.40 13.23
N ASN A 94 5.37 3.81 12.40
CA ASN A 94 6.41 4.79 12.71
C ASN A 94 5.91 6.25 12.60
N GLY A 95 4.63 6.48 12.29
CA GLY A 95 4.04 7.81 12.10
C GLY A 95 4.25 8.39 10.71
N GLU A 96 4.94 7.69 9.79
CA GLU A 96 5.06 8.16 8.41
C GLU A 96 3.71 8.09 7.71
N GLN A 97 3.35 9.19 7.03
CA GLN A 97 2.07 9.34 6.37
C GLN A 97 2.23 9.36 4.85
N ARG A 98 1.30 8.70 4.17
CA ARG A 98 1.20 8.70 2.70
C ARG A 98 -0.23 8.92 2.28
N VAL A 99 -0.42 9.91 1.40
CA VAL A 99 -1.71 10.17 0.78
C VAL A 99 -1.92 9.18 -0.37
N VAL A 100 -3.10 8.57 -0.40
CA VAL A 100 -3.57 7.72 -1.49
C VAL A 100 -4.89 8.26 -2.03
N THR A 101 -5.14 8.07 -3.32
CA THR A 101 -6.44 8.40 -3.91
C THR A 101 -7.39 7.23 -3.71
N SER A 102 -8.57 7.53 -3.19
CA SER A 102 -9.71 6.62 -3.18
C SER A 102 -10.56 6.88 -4.42
N ASN A 103 -10.88 5.83 -5.18
CA ASN A 103 -11.83 5.91 -6.27
C ASN A 103 -12.93 4.87 -6.08
N GLY A 104 -14.17 5.32 -6.13
CA GLY A 104 -15.34 4.46 -6.14
C GLY A 104 -16.39 4.99 -7.09
N TYR A 105 -17.24 4.09 -7.56
CA TYR A 105 -18.46 4.50 -8.24
C TYR A 105 -19.60 4.46 -7.22
N PRO A 106 -20.37 5.55 -7.07
CA PRO A 106 -21.49 5.60 -6.12
C PRO A 106 -22.47 4.44 -6.28
N SER A 107 -22.61 3.92 -7.50
CA SER A 107 -23.52 2.83 -7.84
C SER A 107 -22.99 1.42 -7.54
N SER A 108 -21.68 1.22 -7.42
CA SER A 108 -21.09 -0.12 -7.30
C SER A 108 -20.67 -0.50 -5.89
N CYS A 109 -20.72 0.44 -4.93
CA CYS A 109 -20.17 0.26 -3.57
C CYS A 109 -18.71 -0.27 -3.56
N SER A 110 -17.99 -0.10 -4.67
CA SER A 110 -16.63 -0.62 -4.84
C SER A 110 -15.64 0.53 -4.71
N GLU A 111 -15.24 0.81 -3.49
CA GLU A 111 -14.18 1.78 -3.21
C GLU A 111 -12.82 1.09 -3.30
N ARG A 112 -11.84 1.74 -3.92
CA ARG A 112 -10.46 1.22 -3.98
C ARG A 112 -9.42 2.29 -3.75
N LEU A 113 -8.33 1.89 -3.13
CA LEU A 113 -7.12 2.70 -2.99
C LEU A 113 -6.27 2.49 -4.25
N ASP A 114 -6.07 3.56 -5.02
CA ASP A 114 -5.37 3.56 -6.32
C ASP A 114 -4.00 4.26 -6.23
N LYS A 115 -3.91 5.51 -6.68
CA LYS A 115 -2.64 6.25 -6.73
C LYS A 115 -2.07 6.38 -5.31
N GLY A 116 -0.78 6.14 -5.18
CA GLY A 116 -0.09 6.15 -3.89
C GLY A 116 -0.06 4.78 -3.19
N TRP A 117 -0.98 3.85 -3.49
CA TRP A 117 -1.02 2.53 -2.85
C TRP A 117 0.24 1.70 -3.13
N GLY A 118 0.63 1.54 -4.40
CA GLY A 118 1.85 0.79 -4.75
C GLY A 118 3.12 1.43 -4.19
N ARG A 119 3.14 2.76 -4.02
CA ARG A 119 4.23 3.49 -3.36
C ARG A 119 4.27 3.16 -1.86
N PHE A 120 3.12 3.19 -1.20
CA PHE A 120 2.98 2.79 0.21
C PHE A 120 3.50 1.36 0.45
N LEU A 121 3.14 0.40 -0.42
CA LEU A 121 3.66 -0.98 -0.32
C LEU A 121 5.18 -1.03 -0.41
N ARG A 122 5.77 -0.31 -1.38
CA ARG A 122 7.23 -0.31 -1.61
C ARG A 122 8.00 0.31 -0.45
N GLU A 123 7.55 1.45 0.05
CA GLU A 123 8.23 2.16 1.15
C GLU A 123 8.14 1.37 2.46
N ASN A 124 7.05 0.61 2.65
CA ASN A 124 6.86 -0.25 3.80
C ASN A 124 7.32 -1.70 3.58
N TYR A 125 8.03 -2.00 2.49
CA TYR A 125 8.57 -3.33 2.17
C TYR A 125 7.53 -4.46 2.32
N LEU A 126 6.29 -4.20 1.90
CA LEU A 126 5.20 -5.15 1.98
C LEU A 126 5.23 -6.09 0.77
N GLU A 127 5.18 -7.39 1.04
CA GLU A 127 5.24 -8.46 0.04
C GLU A 127 3.98 -9.32 0.02
N GLU A 128 3.90 -10.22 -0.97
CA GLU A 128 2.78 -11.15 -1.08
C GLU A 128 2.62 -12.02 0.18
N GLY A 129 1.41 -12.04 0.71
CA GLY A 129 1.05 -12.80 1.91
C GLY A 129 1.16 -12.02 3.20
N ASP A 130 1.79 -10.83 3.19
CA ASP A 130 1.77 -9.92 4.33
C ASP A 130 0.34 -9.48 4.61
N VAL A 131 0.06 -9.21 5.89
CA VAL A 131 -1.27 -8.84 6.36
C VAL A 131 -1.25 -7.40 6.86
N CYS A 132 -2.19 -6.60 6.40
CA CYS A 132 -2.39 -5.22 6.84
C CYS A 132 -3.78 -5.09 7.48
N ILE A 133 -3.86 -4.46 8.65
CA ILE A 133 -5.12 -3.99 9.23
C ILE A 133 -5.14 -2.47 9.12
N PHE A 134 -6.22 -1.94 8.56
CA PHE A 134 -6.46 -0.51 8.43
C PHE A 134 -7.47 -0.10 9.49
N GLU A 135 -7.07 0.79 10.38
CA GLU A 135 -7.88 1.31 11.48
C GLU A 135 -8.23 2.78 11.22
N LEU A 136 -9.51 3.13 11.25
CA LEU A 136 -9.93 4.52 11.12
C LEU A 136 -9.65 5.29 12.41
N ILE A 137 -8.61 6.12 12.41
CA ILE A 137 -8.23 6.93 13.58
C ILE A 137 -8.72 8.38 13.48
N ASN A 138 -9.13 8.84 12.30
CA ASN A 138 -9.75 10.15 12.11
C ASN A 138 -10.73 10.10 10.94
N SER A 139 -12.02 10.34 11.19
CA SER A 139 -13.08 10.34 10.19
C SER A 139 -13.32 11.69 9.50
N LYS A 140 -12.75 12.78 10.00
CA LYS A 140 -12.93 14.12 9.40
C LYS A 140 -12.06 14.33 8.16
N ILE A 141 -10.81 13.87 8.23
CA ILE A 141 -9.82 13.96 7.13
C ILE A 141 -9.39 12.57 6.64
N ILE A 142 -10.13 11.53 7.02
CA ILE A 142 -9.90 10.11 6.70
C ILE A 142 -8.44 9.67 6.83
N VAL A 143 -8.04 9.37 8.07
CA VAL A 143 -6.74 8.74 8.36
C VAL A 143 -6.95 7.28 8.75
N LEU A 144 -6.35 6.39 7.97
CA LEU A 144 -6.27 4.96 8.23
C LEU A 144 -4.88 4.63 8.76
N LYS A 145 -4.79 4.27 10.05
CA LYS A 145 -3.57 3.71 10.62
C LYS A 145 -3.39 2.28 10.15
N VAL A 146 -2.20 1.95 9.66
CA VAL A 146 -1.90 0.65 9.07
C VAL A 146 -1.03 -0.18 10.01
N TRP A 147 -1.62 -1.26 10.52
CA TRP A 147 -0.93 -2.28 11.31
C TRP A 147 -0.45 -3.38 10.37
N MET A 148 0.87 -3.51 10.25
CA MET A 148 1.51 -4.43 9.31
C MET A 148 2.05 -5.66 10.04
N TYR A 149 1.69 -6.84 9.54
CA TYR A 149 2.13 -8.15 10.03
C TYR A 149 2.84 -8.87 8.88
N ARG A 150 4.15 -8.67 8.80
CA ARG A 150 4.95 -9.25 7.72
C ARG A 150 5.20 -10.72 7.98
N VAL A 151 5.00 -11.58 6.98
CA VAL A 151 5.19 -13.02 7.14
C VAL A 151 6.63 -13.36 7.52
N ALA A 152 7.59 -12.57 7.05
CA ALA A 152 9.00 -12.71 7.41
C ALA A 152 9.24 -12.62 8.93
N ASP A 153 8.45 -11.82 9.66
CA ASP A 153 8.59 -11.64 11.11
C ASP A 153 8.11 -12.88 11.89
N TYR A 154 7.31 -13.73 11.26
CA TYR A 154 6.77 -14.96 11.84
C TYR A 154 7.40 -16.24 11.29
N ALA A 155 8.39 -16.09 10.41
CA ALA A 155 9.15 -17.21 9.87
C ALA A 155 9.92 -17.90 10.99
N SER A 156 9.58 -19.17 11.24
CA SER A 156 10.41 -20.04 12.08
C SER A 156 11.85 -20.09 11.53
N ARG A 157 12.82 -19.68 12.36
CA ARG A 157 14.25 -19.96 12.16
C ARG A 157 14.50 -21.47 12.20
#